data_AF-A0A938LPW4-F1
#
_entry.id   AF-A0A938LPW4-F1
#
_cell.length_a   1.000
_cell.length_b   1.000
_cell.length_c   1.000
_cell.angle_alpha   90.00
_cell.angle_beta   90.00
_cell.angle_gamma   90.00
#
_symmetry.space_group_name_H-M   'P 1'
#
loop_
_entity.id
_entity.type
_entity.pdbx_description
1 polymer ?
#
loop_
_entity_poly.entity_id
_entity_poly.type
_entity_poly.pdbx_seq_one_letter_code
_entity_poly.pdbx_strand_id
1 'polypeptide(L)'
;MLQVLSERAGTMEEDQKHGGSTLMAETTEQTRTRDTNPWHQAVRSTALVGAAFTAIFAVLLAVNLVGSAVIGPWRENRLAAMRVQIQKEPANEQLLSEIRRLDFRIRRDRLWRLEFARKGAFLLLGSIVVLVVAGRVAGDMAKKPPRPQLVLERGDRQMREARQARRAVAGGLAVAAVGMLLLGLTRRVDFVQAQEAGTAHASAAEMQAQWPRFRGPAGAGVSTHADVPTTWNGKTGEGILWKTPIPLPGHNSPVVWQDRIFLSGADPNGRQVYCFDARSGQLLWQGDVPTVPTISADDLHIMEDTGYAACTVATDGRRVYAIFATGDVAGFDFHGRRLWHRNLGLPDSAYGYACSLETFERLVLIQYDQGDGRDGHSRVYALDGVSGRTAWEAKRELPSSWTTPVVVDVAGKPQLITVADPFVVAYNPADGKELWRADCVGGDLAPSPILAGGLVLAVQPYAQMVAIKPTGQGDVTKTHIAWKAEDGIPDICSPVSDGTHVYLLDTEGLITCYAVADGKKVYEHEIKESFRASPSLVGDKLYFLSHKGVMYIVQAGSEYKELGKCELGEECFASPAFADGRIYLRGAKHLYCIGSVPASATSETK
;
A
#
# COMPACT_ATOMS: atom_id res chain seq x y z
N MET A 1 52.51 -27.98 -106.16
CA MET A 1 51.33 -28.60 -105.53
C MET A 1 51.76 -29.71 -104.56
N LEU A 2 52.65 -29.37 -103.61
CA LEU A 2 53.07 -30.19 -102.46
C LEU A 2 53.84 -29.29 -101.46
N GLN A 3 53.30 -28.09 -101.21
CA GLN A 3 53.91 -27.10 -100.30
C GLN A 3 52.89 -26.11 -99.72
N VAL A 4 51.63 -26.55 -99.49
CA VAL A 4 50.56 -25.78 -98.83
C VAL A 4 49.76 -26.66 -97.82
N LEU A 5 50.26 -27.84 -97.43
CA LEU A 5 49.56 -28.76 -96.51
C LEU A 5 50.44 -29.23 -95.33
N SER A 6 51.41 -28.43 -94.87
CA SER A 6 52.14 -28.72 -93.62
C SER A 6 52.13 -27.58 -92.59
N GLU A 7 51.31 -26.53 -92.77
CA GLU A 7 51.17 -25.41 -91.82
C GLU A 7 49.88 -25.48 -90.99
N ARG A 8 49.14 -26.60 -91.01
CA ARG A 8 47.89 -26.78 -90.24
C ARG A 8 47.92 -27.91 -89.19
N ALA A 9 49.10 -28.38 -88.82
CA ALA A 9 49.27 -29.42 -87.80
C ALA A 9 50.21 -29.01 -86.64
N GLY A 10 50.67 -27.75 -86.58
CA GLY A 10 51.59 -27.25 -85.55
C GLY A 10 50.96 -26.30 -84.51
N THR A 11 49.67 -25.96 -84.62
CA THR A 11 48.99 -24.96 -83.75
C THR A 11 47.84 -25.55 -82.95
N MET A 12 47.92 -26.83 -82.58
CA MET A 12 46.92 -27.52 -81.74
C MET A 12 47.50 -28.17 -80.47
N GLU A 13 48.76 -27.86 -80.10
CA GLU A 13 49.39 -28.40 -78.88
C GLU A 13 49.97 -27.32 -77.95
N GLU A 14 49.80 -26.03 -78.27
CA GLU A 14 50.20 -24.90 -77.40
C GLU A 14 49.02 -24.21 -76.68
N ASP A 15 47.78 -24.42 -77.12
CA ASP A 15 46.58 -23.84 -76.49
C ASP A 15 46.02 -24.68 -75.31
N GLN A 16 46.55 -25.87 -75.06
CA GLN A 16 46.15 -26.71 -73.91
C GLN A 16 46.98 -26.50 -72.64
N LYS A 17 48.12 -25.79 -72.70
CA LYS A 17 48.92 -25.46 -71.50
C LYS A 17 48.70 -24.05 -70.94
N HIS A 18 48.12 -23.12 -71.73
CA HIS A 18 47.78 -21.78 -71.25
C HIS A 18 46.33 -21.63 -70.75
N GLY A 19 45.43 -22.60 -71.01
CA GLY A 19 44.07 -22.62 -70.45
C GLY A 19 43.99 -23.04 -68.98
N GLY A 20 44.93 -23.86 -68.50
CA GLY A 20 44.91 -24.40 -67.13
C GLY A 20 45.42 -23.43 -66.04
N SER A 21 46.33 -22.52 -66.40
CA SER A 21 46.90 -21.55 -65.46
C SER A 21 45.96 -20.35 -65.25
N THR A 22 45.28 -19.89 -66.31
CA THR A 22 44.35 -18.75 -66.24
C THR A 22 43.05 -19.11 -65.53
N LEU A 23 42.56 -20.36 -65.67
CA LEU A 23 41.40 -20.85 -64.92
C LEU A 23 41.71 -21.06 -63.43
N MET A 24 42.92 -21.47 -63.05
CA MET A 24 43.31 -21.57 -61.62
C MET A 24 43.59 -20.19 -61.00
N ALA A 25 44.13 -19.22 -61.75
CA ALA A 25 44.34 -17.85 -61.28
C ALA A 25 43.01 -17.09 -61.12
N GLU A 26 42.09 -17.17 -62.09
CA GLU A 26 40.76 -16.54 -61.99
C GLU A 26 39.88 -17.19 -60.92
N THR A 27 40.00 -18.52 -60.71
CA THR A 27 39.26 -19.20 -59.64
C THR A 27 39.83 -18.85 -58.26
N THR A 28 41.14 -18.58 -58.15
CA THR A 28 41.77 -18.16 -56.89
C THR A 28 41.50 -16.68 -56.60
N GLU A 29 41.39 -15.82 -57.62
CA GLU A 29 41.10 -14.39 -57.49
C GLU A 29 39.60 -14.10 -57.27
N GLN A 30 38.70 -14.89 -57.86
CA GLN A 30 37.25 -14.84 -57.58
C GLN A 30 36.87 -15.46 -56.23
N THR A 31 37.70 -16.32 -55.66
CA THR A 31 37.49 -16.82 -54.28
C THR A 31 38.01 -15.83 -53.24
N ARG A 32 38.94 -14.93 -53.62
CA ARG A 32 39.51 -13.89 -52.76
C ARG A 32 38.65 -12.63 -52.63
N THR A 33 37.75 -12.39 -53.58
CA THR A 33 36.77 -11.27 -53.54
C THR A 33 35.46 -11.60 -52.81
N ARG A 34 35.37 -12.79 -52.20
CA ARG A 34 34.14 -13.33 -51.62
C ARG A 34 33.80 -12.84 -50.22
N ASP A 35 34.69 -12.05 -49.60
CA ASP A 35 34.63 -11.72 -48.17
C ASP A 35 34.96 -10.23 -47.87
N THR A 36 34.60 -9.29 -48.76
CA THR A 36 34.91 -7.86 -48.57
C THR A 36 33.69 -6.95 -48.48
N ASN A 37 32.47 -7.48 -48.31
CA ASN A 37 31.36 -6.63 -47.90
C ASN A 37 31.40 -6.46 -46.36
N PRO A 38 31.89 -5.31 -45.84
CA PRO A 38 32.07 -5.12 -44.41
C PRO A 38 30.76 -5.26 -43.64
N TRP A 39 29.62 -4.95 -44.27
CA TRP A 39 28.29 -5.08 -43.67
C TRP A 39 27.87 -6.54 -43.51
N HIS A 40 28.15 -7.40 -44.49
CA HIS A 40 27.85 -8.83 -44.37
C HIS A 40 28.70 -9.50 -43.28
N GLN A 41 29.98 -9.13 -43.18
CA GLN A 41 30.86 -9.61 -42.12
C GLN A 41 30.44 -9.10 -40.73
N ALA A 42 30.04 -7.83 -40.63
CA ALA A 42 29.53 -7.25 -39.39
C ALA A 42 28.26 -7.99 -38.91
N VAL A 43 27.26 -8.16 -39.78
CA VAL A 43 25.99 -8.84 -39.43
C VAL A 43 26.23 -10.32 -39.07
N ARG A 44 27.12 -11.01 -39.78
CA ARG A 44 27.50 -12.39 -39.46
C ARG A 44 28.20 -12.49 -38.10
N SER A 45 29.07 -11.54 -37.78
CA SER A 45 29.74 -11.46 -36.48
C SER A 45 28.75 -11.18 -35.36
N THR A 46 27.78 -10.28 -35.57
CA THR A 46 26.69 -10.01 -34.62
C THR A 46 25.83 -11.24 -34.35
N ALA A 47 25.52 -12.03 -35.38
CA ALA A 47 24.78 -13.28 -35.22
C ALA A 47 25.57 -14.31 -34.40
N LEU A 48 26.89 -14.45 -34.63
CA LEU A 48 27.75 -15.35 -33.86
C LEU A 48 27.85 -14.93 -32.39
N VAL A 49 27.99 -13.63 -32.12
CA VAL A 49 27.99 -13.08 -30.76
C VAL A 49 26.64 -13.32 -30.09
N GLY A 50 25.52 -13.05 -30.78
CA GLY A 50 24.17 -13.33 -30.27
C GLY A 50 23.95 -14.81 -29.92
N ALA A 51 24.48 -15.73 -30.73
CA ALA A 51 24.42 -17.17 -30.46
C ALA A 51 25.23 -17.55 -29.20
N ALA A 52 26.45 -16.99 -29.05
CA ALA A 52 27.28 -17.22 -27.87
C ALA A 52 26.61 -16.71 -26.58
N PHE A 53 26.05 -15.50 -26.60
CA PHE A 53 25.32 -14.94 -25.46
C PHE A 53 24.07 -15.76 -25.12
N THR A 54 23.32 -16.23 -26.12
CA THR A 54 22.16 -17.11 -25.93
C THR A 54 22.58 -18.40 -25.19
N ALA A 55 23.67 -19.03 -25.61
CA ALA A 55 24.18 -20.25 -24.98
C ALA A 55 24.65 -20.00 -23.53
N ILE A 56 25.36 -18.88 -23.29
CA ILE A 56 25.84 -18.51 -21.95
C ILE A 56 24.67 -18.31 -20.98
N PHE A 57 23.67 -17.51 -21.36
CA PHE A 57 22.52 -17.27 -20.48
C PHE A 57 21.68 -18.52 -20.25
N ALA A 58 21.54 -19.39 -21.26
CA ALA A 58 20.86 -20.67 -21.09
C ALA A 58 21.59 -21.57 -20.06
N VAL A 59 22.92 -21.66 -20.14
CA VAL A 59 23.74 -22.43 -19.18
C VAL A 59 23.64 -21.83 -17.78
N LEU A 60 23.77 -20.51 -17.64
CA LEU A 60 23.67 -19.82 -16.36
C LEU A 60 22.31 -20.02 -15.67
N LEU A 61 21.21 -19.95 -16.44
CA LEU A 61 19.88 -20.22 -15.93
C LEU A 61 19.70 -21.70 -15.54
N ALA A 62 20.26 -22.64 -16.31
CA ALA A 62 20.25 -24.05 -15.97
C ALA A 62 21.01 -24.34 -14.67
N VAL A 63 22.19 -23.75 -14.49
CA VAL A 63 22.96 -23.85 -13.23
C VAL A 63 22.16 -23.27 -12.05
N ASN A 64 21.47 -22.14 -12.24
CA ASN A 64 20.62 -21.57 -11.20
C ASN A 64 19.45 -22.49 -10.81
N LEU A 65 18.79 -23.12 -11.80
CA LEU A 65 17.70 -24.07 -11.59
C LEU A 65 18.18 -25.31 -10.83
N VAL A 66 19.28 -25.93 -11.27
CA VAL A 66 19.89 -27.09 -10.60
C VAL A 66 20.29 -26.72 -9.16
N GLY A 67 20.90 -25.55 -8.97
CA GLY A 67 21.25 -25.06 -7.64
C GLY A 67 20.03 -24.88 -6.72
N SER A 68 18.89 -24.44 -7.26
CA SER A 68 17.65 -24.32 -6.48
C SER A 68 17.05 -25.67 -6.08
N ALA A 69 17.11 -26.67 -6.97
CA ALA A 69 16.54 -28.00 -6.74
C ALA A 69 17.40 -28.85 -5.78
N VAL A 70 18.72 -28.69 -5.81
CA VAL A 70 19.64 -29.55 -5.04
C VAL A 70 20.11 -28.89 -3.74
N ILE A 71 20.53 -27.62 -3.78
CA ILE A 71 21.17 -26.95 -2.63
C ILE A 71 20.13 -26.33 -1.69
N GLY A 72 18.97 -25.91 -2.21
CA GLY A 72 17.88 -25.32 -1.43
C GLY A 72 17.37 -26.25 -0.32
N PRO A 73 16.86 -27.45 -0.67
CA PRO A 73 16.30 -28.39 0.30
C PRO A 73 17.31 -28.82 1.37
N TRP A 74 18.59 -28.99 1.02
CA TRP A 74 19.63 -29.35 2.00
C TRP A 74 19.79 -28.29 3.09
N ARG A 75 19.76 -27.00 2.72
CA ARG A 75 19.90 -25.90 3.69
C ARG A 75 18.65 -25.73 4.55
N GLU A 76 17.47 -25.89 3.96
CA GLU A 76 16.19 -25.83 4.68
C GLU A 76 16.04 -26.99 5.67
N ASN A 77 16.42 -28.21 5.27
CA ASN A 77 16.46 -29.37 6.16
C ASN A 77 17.46 -29.19 7.30
N ARG A 78 18.63 -28.62 7.04
CA ARG A 78 19.62 -28.28 8.08
C ARG A 78 19.07 -27.25 9.06
N LEU A 79 18.39 -26.20 8.57
CA LEU A 79 17.76 -25.19 9.42
C LEU A 79 16.64 -25.81 10.29
N ALA A 80 15.83 -26.70 9.73
CA ALA A 80 14.79 -27.42 10.46
C ALA A 80 15.38 -28.31 11.56
N ALA A 81 16.47 -29.04 11.27
CA ALA A 81 17.18 -29.83 12.27
C ALA A 81 17.73 -28.97 13.43
N MET A 82 18.32 -27.81 13.12
CA MET A 82 18.83 -26.88 14.14
C MET A 82 17.70 -26.27 15.00
N ARG A 83 16.51 -26.02 14.42
CA ARG A 83 15.31 -25.57 15.16
C ARG A 83 14.79 -26.62 16.13
N VAL A 84 14.86 -27.91 15.79
CA VAL A 84 14.53 -29.00 16.72
C VAL A 84 15.57 -29.08 17.84
N GLN A 85 16.84 -28.80 17.54
CA GLN A 85 17.91 -28.82 18.54
C GLN A 85 17.80 -27.67 19.55
N ILE A 86 17.45 -26.45 19.12
CA ILE A 86 17.29 -25.32 20.05
C ILE A 86 16.08 -25.46 20.98
N GLN A 87 15.05 -26.22 20.59
CA GLN A 87 13.94 -26.56 21.49
C GLN A 87 14.39 -27.43 22.68
N LYS A 88 15.46 -28.21 22.51
CA LYS A 88 16.04 -29.02 23.60
C LYS A 88 17.03 -28.23 24.46
N GLU A 89 17.64 -27.18 23.91
CA GLU A 89 18.64 -26.34 24.60
C GLU A 89 18.37 -24.83 24.38
N PRO A 90 17.31 -24.25 24.96
CA PRO A 90 16.90 -22.87 24.67
C PRO A 90 17.92 -21.79 25.05
N ALA A 91 18.85 -22.10 25.94
CA ALA A 91 19.89 -21.17 26.41
C ALA A 91 21.18 -21.19 25.54
N ASN A 92 21.24 -21.99 24.47
CA ASN A 92 22.43 -22.11 23.64
C ASN A 92 22.55 -20.93 22.65
N GLU A 93 23.22 -19.86 23.06
CA GLU A 93 23.41 -18.64 22.25
C GLU A 93 24.18 -18.89 20.95
N GLN A 94 25.13 -19.82 20.95
CA GLN A 94 25.89 -20.17 19.74
C GLN A 94 24.96 -20.76 18.67
N LEU A 95 24.12 -21.72 19.05
CA LEU A 95 23.15 -22.35 18.15
C LEU A 95 22.11 -21.33 17.63
N LEU A 96 21.62 -20.42 18.48
CA LEU A 96 20.74 -19.31 18.06
C LEU A 96 21.39 -18.41 17.01
N SER A 97 22.67 -18.06 17.21
CA SER A 97 23.42 -17.23 16.28
C SER A 97 23.61 -17.90 14.91
N GLU A 98 23.87 -19.21 14.91
CA GLU A 98 24.01 -20.00 13.68
C GLU A 98 22.68 -20.14 12.94
N ILE A 99 21.58 -20.37 13.66
CA ILE A 99 20.22 -20.39 13.09
C ILE A 99 19.92 -19.05 12.41
N ARG A 100 20.16 -17.92 13.09
CA ARG A 100 19.93 -16.58 12.52
C ARG A 100 20.78 -16.33 11.27
N ARG A 101 22.08 -16.69 11.29
CA ARG A 101 22.98 -16.55 10.14
C ARG A 101 22.58 -17.43 8.96
N LEU A 102 22.16 -18.67 9.22
CA LEU A 102 21.74 -19.60 8.19
C LEU A 102 20.39 -19.19 7.58
N ASP A 103 19.43 -18.77 8.40
CA ASP A 103 18.13 -18.25 7.97
C ASP A 103 18.29 -17.01 7.09
N PHE A 104 19.11 -16.04 7.52
CA PHE A 104 19.45 -14.86 6.72
C PHE A 104 20.06 -15.23 5.36
N ARG A 105 21.02 -16.17 5.35
CA ARG A 105 21.67 -16.62 4.11
C ARG A 105 20.69 -17.31 3.17
N ILE A 106 19.78 -18.14 3.69
CA ILE A 106 18.75 -18.82 2.90
C ILE A 106 17.82 -17.79 2.24
N ARG A 107 17.34 -16.79 3.00
CA ARG A 107 16.47 -15.73 2.46
C ARG A 107 17.18 -14.90 1.39
N ARG A 108 18.41 -14.45 1.67
CA ARG A 108 19.21 -13.65 0.74
C ARG A 108 19.51 -14.40 -0.55
N ASP A 109 19.96 -15.66 -0.45
CA ASP A 109 20.28 -16.47 -1.61
C ASP A 109 19.02 -16.78 -2.44
N ARG A 110 17.86 -16.96 -1.80
CA ARG A 110 16.58 -17.16 -2.50
C ARG A 110 16.15 -15.94 -3.30
N LEU A 111 16.28 -14.74 -2.73
CA LEU A 111 15.97 -13.48 -3.42
C LEU A 111 16.91 -13.25 -4.61
N TRP A 112 18.21 -13.44 -4.40
CA TRP A 112 19.21 -13.27 -5.46
C TRP A 112 18.98 -14.22 -6.62
N ARG A 113 18.64 -15.50 -6.35
CA ARG A 113 18.35 -16.49 -7.39
C ARG A 113 17.09 -16.18 -8.19
N LEU A 114 16.05 -15.62 -7.57
CA LEU A 114 14.83 -15.20 -8.25
C LEU A 114 15.08 -13.99 -9.15
N GLU A 115 15.82 -12.99 -8.65
CA GLU A 115 16.21 -11.85 -9.46
C GLU A 115 17.12 -12.23 -10.63
N PHE A 116 18.10 -13.11 -10.39
CA PHE A 116 18.99 -13.64 -11.40
C PHE A 116 18.22 -14.40 -12.48
N ALA A 117 17.25 -15.25 -12.08
CA ALA A 117 16.39 -15.96 -13.02
C ALA A 117 15.58 -14.99 -13.89
N ARG A 118 14.96 -13.97 -13.28
CA ARG A 118 14.14 -12.98 -13.98
C ARG A 118 14.98 -12.13 -14.94
N LYS A 119 16.07 -11.52 -14.46
CA LYS A 119 16.96 -10.68 -15.29
C LYS A 119 17.63 -11.52 -16.38
N GLY A 120 18.08 -12.73 -16.06
CA GLY A 120 18.67 -13.67 -17.01
C GLY A 120 17.69 -14.12 -18.09
N ALA A 121 16.41 -14.34 -17.77
CA ALA A 121 15.39 -14.68 -18.75
C ALA A 121 15.14 -13.55 -19.76
N PHE A 122 15.09 -12.29 -19.31
CA PHE A 122 14.98 -11.15 -20.22
C PHE A 122 16.21 -10.98 -21.12
N LEU A 123 17.42 -11.17 -20.57
CA LEU A 123 18.67 -11.13 -21.34
C LEU A 123 18.75 -12.27 -22.37
N LEU A 124 18.29 -13.46 -22.02
CA LEU A 124 18.18 -14.60 -22.94
C LEU A 124 17.22 -14.26 -24.10
N LEU A 125 16.02 -13.77 -23.80
CA LEU A 125 15.05 -13.35 -24.81
C LEU A 125 15.62 -12.28 -25.74
N GLY A 126 16.27 -11.25 -25.18
CA GLY A 126 16.95 -10.22 -25.96
C GLY A 126 18.02 -10.79 -26.89
N SER A 127 18.86 -11.70 -26.40
CA SER A 127 19.91 -12.34 -27.20
C SER A 127 19.36 -13.21 -28.34
N ILE A 128 18.23 -13.88 -28.12
CA ILE A 128 17.52 -14.67 -29.14
C ILE A 128 16.96 -13.75 -30.24
N VAL A 129 16.36 -12.61 -29.87
CA VAL A 129 15.86 -11.65 -30.86
C VAL A 129 16.99 -11.13 -31.72
N VAL A 130 18.11 -10.72 -31.12
CA VAL A 130 19.31 -10.26 -31.86
C VAL A 130 19.83 -11.34 -32.80
N LEU A 131 19.93 -12.59 -32.33
CA LEU A 131 20.36 -13.73 -33.13
C LEU A 131 19.46 -13.96 -34.35
N VAL A 132 18.13 -13.95 -34.15
CA VAL A 132 17.15 -14.20 -35.22
C VAL A 132 17.17 -13.08 -36.25
N VAL A 133 17.21 -11.82 -35.81
CA VAL A 133 17.24 -10.64 -36.70
C VAL A 133 18.54 -10.61 -37.50
N ALA A 134 19.69 -10.74 -36.84
CA ALA A 134 20.99 -10.74 -37.52
C ALA A 134 21.13 -11.93 -38.48
N GLY A 135 20.67 -13.12 -38.08
CA GLY A 135 20.66 -14.30 -38.94
C GLY A 135 19.79 -14.13 -40.18
N ARG A 136 18.62 -13.50 -40.04
CA ARG A 136 17.72 -13.22 -41.17
C ARG A 136 18.36 -12.22 -42.15
N VAL A 137 18.91 -11.12 -41.64
CA VAL A 137 19.57 -10.10 -42.47
C VAL A 137 20.79 -10.68 -43.18
N ALA A 138 21.62 -11.49 -42.51
CA ALA A 138 22.73 -12.19 -43.14
C ALA A 138 22.26 -13.12 -44.27
N GLY A 139 21.17 -13.85 -44.06
CA GLY A 139 20.58 -14.75 -45.06
C GLY A 139 20.02 -14.01 -46.28
N ASP A 140 19.41 -12.84 -46.06
CA ASP A 140 18.90 -11.99 -47.15
C ASP A 140 20.05 -11.37 -47.96
N MET A 141 21.14 -10.95 -47.31
CA MET A 141 22.33 -10.43 -47.96
C MET A 141 23.15 -11.49 -48.73
N ALA A 142 22.94 -12.77 -48.43
CA ALA A 142 23.61 -13.88 -49.11
C ALA A 142 22.87 -14.38 -50.39
N LYS A 143 21.69 -13.83 -50.71
CA LYS A 143 20.91 -14.21 -51.90
C LYS A 143 21.57 -13.70 -53.18
N LYS A 144 21.84 -14.61 -54.12
CA LYS A 144 22.38 -14.27 -55.47
C LYS A 144 21.25 -13.72 -56.38
N PRO A 145 21.55 -12.77 -57.29
CA PRO A 145 20.60 -12.41 -58.35
C PRO A 145 20.34 -13.62 -59.28
N PRO A 146 19.11 -13.80 -59.78
CA PRO A 146 18.73 -14.98 -60.54
C PRO A 146 19.44 -15.00 -61.90
N ARG A 147 20.12 -16.10 -62.22
CA ARG A 147 20.54 -16.42 -63.61
C ARG A 147 19.45 -17.28 -64.27
N PRO A 148 19.13 -17.07 -65.55
CA PRO A 148 18.16 -17.90 -66.25
C PRO A 148 18.74 -19.31 -66.44
N GLN A 149 18.07 -20.32 -65.90
CA GLN A 149 18.35 -21.73 -66.17
C GLN A 149 17.06 -22.45 -66.54
N LEU A 150 17.21 -23.39 -67.47
CA LEU A 150 16.15 -24.17 -68.08
C LEU A 150 15.30 -24.93 -67.05
N VAL A 151 14.00 -24.86 -67.27
CA VAL A 151 12.91 -25.32 -66.42
C VAL A 151 12.89 -26.84 -66.38
N LEU A 152 13.35 -27.47 -65.30
CA LEU A 152 12.98 -28.83 -64.91
C LEU A 152 13.33 -29.14 -63.43
N GLU A 153 13.10 -28.21 -62.48
CA GLU A 153 13.31 -28.55 -61.05
C GLU A 153 12.61 -27.59 -60.04
N ARG A 154 11.41 -27.07 -60.39
CA ARG A 154 10.68 -26.16 -59.49
C ARG A 154 10.05 -26.86 -58.27
N GLY A 155 9.69 -28.13 -58.38
CA GLY A 155 9.00 -28.87 -57.30
C GLY A 155 9.90 -29.19 -56.10
N ASP A 156 11.09 -29.73 -56.36
CA ASP A 156 11.97 -30.21 -55.29
C ASP A 156 12.64 -29.09 -54.49
N ARG A 157 12.94 -27.96 -55.14
CA ARG A 157 13.56 -26.81 -54.48
C ARG A 157 12.58 -26.09 -53.57
N GLN A 158 11.33 -25.87 -54.02
CA GLN A 158 10.26 -25.34 -53.17
C GLN A 158 9.95 -26.28 -51.99
N MET A 159 9.95 -27.61 -52.20
CA MET A 159 9.75 -28.57 -51.11
C MET A 159 10.89 -28.58 -50.08
N ARG A 160 12.14 -28.41 -50.50
CA ARG A 160 13.30 -28.34 -49.58
C ARG A 160 13.32 -27.03 -48.79
N GLU A 161 13.06 -25.91 -49.43
CA GLU A 161 12.98 -24.59 -48.78
C GLU A 161 11.79 -24.53 -47.81
N ALA A 162 10.63 -25.08 -48.18
CA ALA A 162 9.47 -25.19 -47.30
C ALA A 162 9.74 -26.13 -46.11
N ARG A 163 10.47 -27.24 -46.29
CA ARG A 163 10.87 -28.14 -45.18
C ARG A 163 11.86 -27.47 -44.23
N GLN A 164 12.83 -26.71 -44.75
CA GLN A 164 13.78 -25.97 -43.91
C GLN A 164 13.10 -24.83 -43.16
N ALA A 165 12.20 -24.08 -43.80
CA ALA A 165 11.40 -23.05 -43.14
C ALA A 165 10.49 -23.63 -42.06
N ARG A 166 9.84 -24.79 -42.31
CA ARG A 166 9.04 -25.48 -41.30
C ARG A 166 9.87 -25.97 -40.12
N ARG A 167 11.10 -26.47 -40.34
CA ARG A 167 12.02 -26.87 -39.26
C ARG A 167 12.50 -25.68 -38.43
N ALA A 168 12.78 -24.53 -39.07
CA ALA A 168 13.17 -23.30 -38.38
C ALA A 168 12.01 -22.71 -37.54
N VAL A 169 10.79 -22.70 -38.09
CA VAL A 169 9.58 -22.26 -37.36
C VAL A 169 9.26 -23.22 -36.22
N ALA A 170 9.36 -24.53 -36.43
CA ALA A 170 9.18 -25.52 -35.37
C ALA A 170 10.24 -25.40 -34.26
N GLY A 171 11.50 -25.13 -34.61
CA GLY A 171 12.57 -24.85 -33.64
C GLY A 171 12.32 -23.57 -32.84
N GLY A 172 11.91 -22.48 -33.51
CA GLY A 172 11.54 -21.23 -32.86
C GLY A 172 10.34 -21.36 -31.92
N LEU A 173 9.30 -22.09 -32.35
CA LEU A 173 8.13 -22.41 -31.51
C LEU A 173 8.50 -23.30 -30.32
N ALA A 174 9.42 -24.27 -30.49
CA ALA A 174 9.89 -25.09 -29.38
C ALA A 174 10.66 -24.27 -28.34
N VAL A 175 11.52 -23.33 -28.77
CA VAL A 175 12.25 -22.44 -27.86
C VAL A 175 11.30 -21.45 -27.16
N ALA A 176 10.32 -20.90 -27.87
CA ALA A 176 9.28 -20.05 -27.29
C ALA A 176 8.40 -20.82 -26.30
N ALA A 177 8.05 -22.07 -26.61
CA ALA A 177 7.32 -22.96 -25.73
C ALA A 177 8.13 -23.31 -24.47
N VAL A 178 9.43 -23.57 -24.59
CA VAL A 178 10.32 -23.76 -23.43
C VAL A 178 10.44 -22.47 -22.60
N GLY A 179 10.53 -21.30 -23.24
CA GLY A 179 10.51 -20.00 -22.55
C GLY A 179 9.19 -19.74 -21.80
N MET A 180 8.04 -20.04 -22.42
CA MET A 180 6.72 -19.94 -21.78
C MET A 180 6.52 -21.01 -20.70
N LEU A 181 7.05 -22.23 -20.89
CA LEU A 181 7.01 -23.29 -19.89
C LEU A 181 7.88 -22.90 -18.68
N LEU A 182 9.04 -22.28 -18.89
CA LEU A 182 9.89 -21.74 -17.83
C LEU A 182 9.23 -20.55 -17.10
N LEU A 183 8.49 -19.69 -17.82
CA LEU A 183 7.63 -18.64 -17.23
C LEU A 183 6.38 -19.20 -16.53
N GLY A 184 5.88 -20.37 -16.93
CA GLY A 184 4.78 -21.08 -16.26
C GLY A 184 5.26 -21.89 -15.05
N LEU A 185 6.52 -22.37 -15.07
CA LEU A 185 7.19 -23.05 -13.97
C LEU A 185 7.71 -22.08 -12.90
N THR A 186 7.78 -20.77 -13.19
CA THR A 186 7.71 -19.77 -12.12
C THR A 186 6.30 -19.80 -11.55
N ARG A 187 6.03 -20.78 -10.67
CA ARG A 187 4.85 -20.78 -9.83
C ARG A 187 4.73 -19.36 -9.25
N ARG A 188 3.59 -18.70 -9.49
CA ARG A 188 3.12 -17.68 -8.55
C ARG A 188 3.19 -18.38 -7.20
N VAL A 189 4.08 -17.89 -6.35
CA VAL A 189 4.16 -18.40 -4.98
C VAL A 189 2.89 -17.89 -4.32
N ASP A 190 1.85 -18.70 -4.38
CA ASP A 190 0.86 -18.73 -3.32
C ASP A 190 1.66 -19.02 -2.06
N PHE A 191 1.68 -18.04 -1.18
CA PHE A 191 2.29 -18.16 0.12
C PHE A 191 1.65 -19.37 0.79
N VAL A 192 2.40 -20.46 0.92
CA VAL A 192 2.06 -21.50 1.89
C VAL A 192 2.06 -20.78 3.22
N GLN A 193 0.83 -20.52 3.68
CA GLN A 193 0.46 -20.05 5.00
C GLN A 193 1.45 -20.61 6.01
N ALA A 194 2.21 -19.71 6.65
CA ALA A 194 2.60 -19.98 8.02
C ALA A 194 1.29 -20.28 8.76
N GLN A 195 1.20 -21.49 9.27
CA GLN A 195 0.06 -22.04 9.97
C GLN A 195 -0.07 -21.35 11.33
N GLU A 196 -0.44 -20.07 11.32
CA GLU A 196 -1.31 -19.49 12.34
C GLU A 196 -2.72 -19.69 11.79
N ALA A 197 -3.49 -20.56 12.43
CA ALA A 197 -4.86 -20.90 12.02
C ALA A 197 -5.83 -19.74 12.27
N GLY A 198 -5.58 -18.58 11.67
CA GLY A 198 -6.38 -17.37 11.77
C GLY A 198 -6.49 -16.65 10.43
N THR A 199 -7.60 -15.93 10.24
CA THR A 199 -7.79 -15.03 9.09
C THR A 199 -6.70 -13.94 9.08
N ALA A 200 -6.27 -13.51 7.88
CA ALA A 200 -5.15 -12.55 7.72
C ALA A 200 -5.41 -11.17 8.37
N HIS A 201 -6.69 -10.84 8.59
CA HIS A 201 -7.26 -9.66 9.21
C HIS A 201 -8.59 -10.06 9.87
N ALA A 202 -9.15 -9.20 10.70
CA ALA A 202 -10.45 -9.41 11.34
C ALA A 202 -11.62 -9.25 10.36
N SER A 203 -12.67 -10.04 10.54
CA SER A 203 -13.92 -9.93 9.80
C SER A 203 -14.62 -8.59 10.05
N ALA A 204 -15.53 -8.20 9.15
CA ALA A 204 -16.32 -6.98 9.33
C ALA A 204 -17.10 -6.97 10.67
N ALA A 205 -17.63 -8.13 11.09
CA ALA A 205 -18.33 -8.25 12.37
C ALA A 205 -17.40 -8.03 13.57
N GLU A 206 -16.19 -8.59 13.55
CA GLU A 206 -15.17 -8.32 14.58
C GLU A 206 -14.78 -6.84 14.59
N MET A 207 -14.59 -6.21 13.42
CA MET A 207 -14.27 -4.78 13.33
C MET A 207 -15.37 -3.92 13.96
N GLN A 208 -16.65 -4.21 13.66
CA GLN A 208 -17.80 -3.49 14.21
C GLN A 208 -17.98 -3.69 15.73
N ALA A 209 -17.51 -4.80 16.28
CA ALA A 209 -17.57 -5.08 17.71
C ALA A 209 -16.45 -4.39 18.51
N GLN A 210 -15.54 -3.67 17.86
CA GLN A 210 -14.34 -3.07 18.46
C GLN A 210 -14.25 -1.58 18.13
N TRP A 211 -13.20 -0.91 18.63
CA TRP A 211 -12.90 0.50 18.32
C TRP A 211 -11.56 0.62 17.55
N PRO A 212 -11.49 0.14 16.30
CA PRO A 212 -10.21 -0.17 15.64
C PRO A 212 -9.46 1.03 15.05
N ARG A 213 -10.06 2.21 15.03
CA ARG A 213 -9.54 3.40 14.32
C ARG A 213 -10.09 4.69 14.93
N PHE A 214 -9.64 5.82 14.39
CA PHE A 214 -10.20 7.13 14.73
C PHE A 214 -11.73 7.12 14.62
N ARG A 215 -12.42 7.56 15.68
CA ARG A 215 -13.88 7.67 15.76
C ARG A 215 -14.63 6.33 15.54
N GLY A 216 -14.00 5.22 15.88
CA GLY A 216 -14.67 3.91 15.98
C GLY A 216 -14.85 3.20 14.64
N PRO A 217 -15.61 2.10 14.60
CA PRO A 217 -15.56 1.13 13.51
C PRO A 217 -16.03 1.67 12.16
N ALA A 218 -16.88 2.69 12.14
CA ALA A 218 -17.33 3.39 10.93
C ALA A 218 -16.65 4.76 10.72
N GLY A 219 -15.72 5.16 11.60
CA GLY A 219 -15.13 6.50 11.58
C GLY A 219 -16.09 7.65 11.93
N ALA A 220 -17.29 7.34 12.44
CA ALA A 220 -18.39 8.29 12.60
C ALA A 220 -18.60 8.77 14.05
N GLY A 221 -17.84 8.26 15.02
CA GLY A 221 -17.96 8.61 16.44
C GLY A 221 -19.18 7.96 17.10
N VAL A 222 -19.65 6.84 16.57
CA VAL A 222 -20.83 6.12 17.08
C VAL A 222 -20.37 4.85 17.79
N SER A 223 -20.78 4.72 19.06
CA SER A 223 -20.54 3.52 19.87
C SER A 223 -21.57 2.45 19.61
N THR A 224 -21.11 1.20 19.48
CA THR A 224 -21.96 0.01 19.44
C THR A 224 -22.41 -0.44 20.82
N HIS A 225 -21.78 0.07 21.88
CA HIS A 225 -22.22 -0.08 23.26
C HIS A 225 -23.07 1.12 23.67
N ALA A 226 -24.19 0.89 24.37
CA ALA A 226 -25.03 1.97 24.92
C ALA A 226 -24.78 2.22 26.41
N ASP A 227 -24.28 1.21 27.14
CA ASP A 227 -24.17 1.22 28.59
C ASP A 227 -22.81 1.78 29.05
N VAL A 228 -22.52 3.04 28.73
CA VAL A 228 -21.30 3.72 29.21
C VAL A 228 -21.63 4.71 30.34
N PRO A 229 -20.69 4.98 31.27
CA PRO A 229 -20.95 5.86 32.40
C PRO A 229 -21.41 7.26 32.00
N THR A 230 -22.37 7.79 32.76
CA THR A 230 -22.84 9.18 32.65
C THR A 230 -22.47 10.05 33.86
N THR A 231 -21.80 9.48 34.85
CA THR A 231 -21.38 10.16 36.08
C THR A 231 -20.01 9.62 36.51
N TRP A 232 -19.02 10.50 36.59
CA TRP A 232 -17.66 10.19 37.04
C TRP A 232 -16.90 11.50 37.32
N ASN A 233 -15.79 11.42 38.05
CA ASN A 233 -14.94 12.56 38.36
C ASN A 233 -13.47 12.14 38.46
N GLY A 234 -12.66 12.63 37.52
CA GLY A 234 -11.23 12.35 37.41
C GLY A 234 -10.37 12.97 38.52
N LYS A 235 -10.87 13.99 39.24
CA LYS A 235 -10.17 14.58 40.40
C LYS A 235 -10.38 13.76 41.67
N THR A 236 -11.59 13.27 41.91
CA THR A 236 -11.91 12.43 43.09
C THR A 236 -11.58 10.95 42.88
N GLY A 237 -11.50 10.51 41.61
CA GLY A 237 -11.33 9.10 41.23
C GLY A 237 -12.66 8.34 41.09
N GLU A 238 -13.80 9.00 41.32
CA GLU A 238 -15.12 8.38 41.16
C GLU A 238 -15.34 7.95 39.70
N GLY A 239 -15.71 6.69 39.49
CA GLY A 239 -15.92 6.13 38.14
C GLY A 239 -14.65 5.95 37.31
N ILE A 240 -13.46 6.17 37.90
CA ILE A 240 -12.16 5.93 37.25
C ILE A 240 -11.66 4.55 37.65
N LEU A 241 -11.64 3.60 36.71
CA LEU A 241 -11.15 2.25 36.96
C LEU A 241 -9.63 2.22 37.08
N TRP A 242 -8.94 2.96 36.21
CA TRP A 242 -7.50 3.17 36.26
C TRP A 242 -7.12 4.44 35.48
N LYS A 243 -5.92 4.95 35.79
CA LYS A 243 -5.30 6.11 35.14
C LYS A 243 -3.79 5.86 35.04
N THR A 244 -3.24 5.90 33.82
CA THR A 244 -1.84 5.56 33.55
C THR A 244 -1.12 6.71 32.85
N PRO A 245 0.09 7.11 33.29
CA PRO A 245 0.89 8.11 32.57
C PRO A 245 1.24 7.67 31.14
N ILE A 246 1.18 8.60 30.19
CA ILE A 246 1.57 8.37 28.80
C ILE A 246 3.02 8.85 28.62
N PRO A 247 3.92 8.05 28.01
CA PRO A 247 5.35 8.40 27.96
C PRO A 247 5.70 9.62 27.11
N LEU A 248 5.09 9.77 25.94
CA LEU A 248 5.33 10.90 25.02
C LEU A 248 4.02 11.62 24.65
N PRO A 249 4.07 12.93 24.36
CA PRO A 249 2.90 13.71 23.99
C PRO A 249 2.31 13.29 22.64
N GLY A 250 1.10 13.78 22.38
CA GLY A 250 0.35 13.50 21.15
C GLY A 250 -1.15 13.77 21.32
N HIS A 251 -1.84 14.05 20.22
CA HIS A 251 -3.26 14.42 20.20
C HIS A 251 -4.17 13.33 19.61
N ASN A 252 -3.62 12.13 19.37
CA ASN A 252 -4.35 10.98 18.82
C ASN A 252 -5.35 10.37 19.80
N SER A 253 -6.40 9.76 19.25
CA SER A 253 -7.43 9.07 20.03
C SER A 253 -7.03 7.63 20.37
N PRO A 254 -7.50 7.07 21.49
CA PRO A 254 -7.30 5.65 21.78
C PRO A 254 -7.95 4.75 20.72
N VAL A 255 -7.27 3.65 20.39
CA VAL A 255 -7.84 2.53 19.62
C VAL A 255 -7.95 1.34 20.54
N VAL A 256 -9.13 0.71 20.61
CA VAL A 256 -9.39 -0.41 21.52
C VAL A 256 -9.72 -1.65 20.72
N TRP A 257 -8.98 -2.72 20.99
CA TRP A 257 -9.19 -4.03 20.42
C TRP A 257 -9.10 -5.09 21.51
N GLN A 258 -10.25 -5.64 21.89
CA GLN A 258 -10.40 -6.59 22.98
C GLN A 258 -9.76 -6.04 24.28
N ASP A 259 -8.78 -6.74 24.81
CA ASP A 259 -8.06 -6.38 26.04
C ASP A 259 -6.90 -5.40 25.80
N ARG A 260 -6.79 -4.79 24.62
CA ARG A 260 -5.66 -3.92 24.25
C ARG A 260 -6.12 -2.52 23.87
N ILE A 261 -5.33 -1.54 24.29
CA ILE A 261 -5.45 -0.15 23.86
C ILE A 261 -4.17 0.26 23.17
N PHE A 262 -4.29 0.81 21.97
CA PHE A 262 -3.18 1.33 21.20
C PHE A 262 -3.19 2.86 21.15
N LEU A 263 -2.00 3.44 21.28
CA LEU A 263 -1.72 4.87 21.16
C LEU A 263 -0.40 5.09 20.45
N SER A 264 -0.17 6.30 19.95
CA SER A 264 1.16 6.75 19.51
C SER A 264 1.58 8.00 20.29
N GLY A 265 2.87 8.25 20.41
CA GLY A 265 3.38 9.49 21.01
C GLY A 265 4.67 9.89 20.34
N ALA A 266 4.91 11.19 20.22
CA ALA A 266 6.13 11.69 19.64
C ALA A 266 6.46 13.10 20.13
N ASP A 267 7.73 13.40 20.16
CA ASP A 267 8.33 14.71 20.38
C ASP A 267 9.48 14.91 19.36
N PRO A 268 10.24 16.01 19.40
CA PRO A 268 11.37 16.21 18.49
C PRO A 268 12.47 15.12 18.57
N ASN A 269 12.55 14.38 19.67
CA ASN A 269 13.65 13.44 19.96
C ASN A 269 13.26 11.99 19.69
N GLY A 270 11.98 11.65 19.70
CA GLY A 270 11.53 10.28 19.60
C GLY A 270 10.06 10.13 19.24
N ARG A 271 9.71 8.94 18.77
CA ARG A 271 8.36 8.56 18.36
C ARG A 271 8.13 7.09 18.66
N GLN A 272 6.96 6.77 19.19
CA GLN A 272 6.66 5.46 19.74
C GLN A 272 5.21 5.09 19.51
N VAL A 273 4.97 3.78 19.45
CA VAL A 273 3.64 3.17 19.53
C VAL A 273 3.56 2.42 20.85
N TYR A 274 2.42 2.52 21.52
CA TYR A 274 2.16 1.92 22.83
C TYR A 274 1.03 0.91 22.74
N CYS A 275 1.12 -0.14 23.55
CA CYS A 275 0.00 -1.00 23.87
C CYS A 275 -0.19 -1.06 25.38
N PHE A 276 -1.38 -0.73 25.83
CA PHE A 276 -1.81 -0.86 27.22
C PHE A 276 -2.81 -2.01 27.35
N ASP A 277 -2.84 -2.65 28.52
CA ASP A 277 -3.88 -3.58 28.90
C ASP A 277 -5.16 -2.80 29.25
N ALA A 278 -6.27 -3.13 28.59
CA ALA A 278 -7.54 -2.40 28.72
C ALA A 278 -8.21 -2.58 30.09
N ARG A 279 -7.82 -3.60 30.86
CA ARG A 279 -8.42 -3.93 32.16
C ARG A 279 -7.71 -3.25 33.32
N SER A 280 -6.38 -3.23 33.29
CA SER A 280 -5.51 -2.73 34.36
C SER A 280 -4.88 -1.38 34.05
N GLY A 281 -4.83 -0.98 32.78
CA GLY A 281 -4.11 0.20 32.32
C GLY A 281 -2.61 0.01 32.25
N GLN A 282 -2.08 -1.20 32.47
CA GLN A 282 -0.65 -1.47 32.44
C GLN A 282 -0.09 -1.30 31.02
N LEU A 283 1.04 -0.59 30.88
CA LEU A 283 1.81 -0.57 29.63
C LEU A 283 2.39 -1.97 29.37
N LEU A 284 1.90 -2.64 28.32
CA LEU A 284 2.34 -3.98 27.94
C LEU A 284 3.61 -3.95 27.10
N TRP A 285 3.69 -2.99 26.16
CA TRP A 285 4.88 -2.75 25.37
C TRP A 285 4.90 -1.33 24.80
N GLN A 286 6.11 -0.87 24.49
CA GLN A 286 6.38 0.34 23.71
C GLN A 286 7.32 -0.02 22.56
N GLY A 287 7.03 0.49 21.37
CA GLY A 287 7.77 0.19 20.15
C GLY A 287 8.26 1.47 19.48
N ASP A 288 9.57 1.62 19.36
CA ASP A 288 10.18 2.78 18.70
C ASP A 288 9.93 2.75 17.19
N VAL A 289 9.65 3.92 16.61
CA VAL A 289 9.62 4.11 15.16
C VAL A 289 10.84 4.94 14.74
N PRO A 290 11.69 4.45 13.83
CA PRO A 290 12.87 5.20 13.41
C PRO A 290 12.49 6.45 12.61
N THR A 291 13.33 7.49 12.69
CA THR A 291 13.31 8.64 11.78
C THR A 291 14.35 8.39 10.69
N VAL A 292 13.93 8.01 9.49
CA VAL A 292 14.88 7.76 8.39
C VAL A 292 14.34 8.36 7.08
N PRO A 293 15.04 9.34 6.47
CA PRO A 293 16.32 9.94 6.90
C PRO A 293 16.18 10.76 8.19
N THR A 294 17.29 11.07 8.85
CA THR A 294 17.31 12.05 9.95
C THR A 294 16.85 13.40 9.38
N ILE A 295 15.84 14.00 10.00
CA ILE A 295 15.28 15.29 9.60
C ILE A 295 15.76 16.32 10.62
N SER A 296 16.20 17.50 10.16
CA SER A 296 16.52 18.60 11.08
C SER A 296 15.25 19.07 11.79
N ALA A 297 15.37 19.53 13.04
CA ALA A 297 14.26 20.19 13.72
C ALA A 297 13.79 21.43 12.92
N ASP A 298 14.70 22.11 12.22
CA ASP A 298 14.39 23.29 11.41
C ASP A 298 13.56 22.96 10.15
N ASP A 299 13.66 21.73 9.65
CA ASP A 299 12.89 21.27 8.48
C ASP A 299 11.47 20.84 8.88
N LEU A 300 11.22 20.63 10.18
CA LEU A 300 9.93 20.19 10.72
C LEU A 300 9.03 21.39 11.03
N HIS A 301 8.27 21.83 10.04
CA HIS A 301 7.23 22.85 10.23
C HIS A 301 5.96 22.22 10.80
N ILE A 302 5.94 21.98 12.11
CA ILE A 302 4.80 21.39 12.83
C ILE A 302 4.27 22.42 13.83
N MET A 303 2.98 22.76 13.73
CA MET A 303 2.33 23.60 14.74
C MET A 303 2.22 22.88 16.07
N GLU A 304 2.32 23.62 17.17
CA GLU A 304 2.15 23.09 18.52
C GLU A 304 0.79 22.40 18.69
N ASP A 305 -0.28 23.01 18.17
CA ASP A 305 -1.64 22.49 18.21
C ASP A 305 -1.80 21.14 17.47
N THR A 306 -0.99 20.89 16.43
CA THR A 306 -0.97 19.59 15.73
C THR A 306 -0.10 18.59 16.50
N GLY A 307 1.11 19.01 16.89
CA GLY A 307 2.10 18.16 17.52
C GLY A 307 2.65 17.05 16.59
N TYR A 308 3.60 16.27 17.11
CA TYR A 308 4.35 15.28 16.31
C TYR A 308 3.59 13.96 16.09
N ALA A 309 2.49 13.74 16.82
CA ALA A 309 1.68 12.53 16.80
C ALA A 309 0.17 12.84 16.87
N ALA A 310 -0.33 13.73 16.00
CA ALA A 310 -1.76 14.00 15.86
C ALA A 310 -2.55 12.76 15.39
N CYS A 311 -1.98 11.99 14.47
CA CYS A 311 -2.66 10.91 13.77
C CYS A 311 -3.00 9.73 14.68
N THR A 312 -4.27 9.34 14.70
CA THR A 312 -4.74 8.15 15.40
C THR A 312 -4.26 6.89 14.68
N VAL A 313 -3.78 5.93 15.47
CA VAL A 313 -3.38 4.60 15.00
C VAL A 313 -4.60 3.85 14.43
N ALA A 314 -4.36 2.76 13.70
CA ALA A 314 -5.44 1.87 13.24
C ALA A 314 -5.02 0.41 13.34
N THR A 315 -5.97 -0.51 13.44
CA THR A 315 -5.72 -1.95 13.48
C THR A 315 -6.60 -2.74 12.50
N ASP A 316 -6.01 -3.74 11.86
CA ASP A 316 -6.73 -4.77 11.08
C ASP A 316 -7.22 -5.93 11.96
N GLY A 317 -7.14 -5.78 13.29
CA GLY A 317 -7.46 -6.80 14.30
C GLY A 317 -6.39 -7.88 14.48
N ARG A 318 -5.24 -7.75 13.81
CA ARG A 318 -4.06 -8.64 13.97
C ARG A 318 -2.78 -7.83 14.22
N ARG A 319 -2.74 -6.59 13.73
CA ARG A 319 -1.60 -5.69 13.70
C ARG A 319 -2.08 -4.27 13.98
N VAL A 320 -1.19 -3.43 14.46
CA VAL A 320 -1.44 -2.00 14.68
C VAL A 320 -0.49 -1.17 13.83
N TYR A 321 -1.01 -0.08 13.29
CA TYR A 321 -0.33 0.82 12.36
C TYR A 321 -0.33 2.23 12.91
N ALA A 322 0.78 2.94 12.71
CA ALA A 322 0.92 4.35 13.08
C ALA A 322 1.61 5.13 11.98
N ILE A 323 1.22 6.39 11.83
CA ILE A 323 1.88 7.40 10.99
C ILE A 323 2.19 8.64 11.84
N PHE A 324 3.29 9.31 11.55
CA PHE A 324 3.77 10.48 12.29
C PHE A 324 3.96 11.68 11.37
N ALA A 325 4.11 12.87 11.97
CA ALA A 325 4.25 14.14 11.25
C ALA A 325 5.46 14.23 10.29
N THR A 326 6.38 13.27 10.36
CA THR A 326 7.56 13.17 9.48
C THR A 326 7.34 12.28 8.25
N GLY A 327 6.14 11.72 8.08
CA GLY A 327 5.83 10.72 7.05
C GLY A 327 6.31 9.31 7.39
N ASP A 328 6.82 9.08 8.60
CA ASP A 328 7.18 7.72 9.05
C ASP A 328 5.93 6.92 9.38
N VAL A 329 5.82 5.75 8.76
CA VAL A 329 4.74 4.76 8.94
C VAL A 329 5.35 3.46 9.45
N ALA A 330 4.73 2.84 10.43
CA ALA A 330 5.17 1.55 10.95
C ALA A 330 3.99 0.63 11.27
N GLY A 331 4.23 -0.68 11.11
CA GLY A 331 3.31 -1.74 11.51
C GLY A 331 3.93 -2.62 12.58
N PHE A 332 3.14 -2.95 13.60
CA PHE A 332 3.52 -3.82 14.72
C PHE A 332 2.51 -4.96 14.86
N ASP A 333 2.95 -6.11 15.34
CA ASP A 333 2.01 -7.10 15.87
C ASP A 333 1.55 -6.71 17.29
N PHE A 334 0.51 -7.37 17.80
CA PHE A 334 -0.04 -7.09 19.13
C PHE A 334 0.92 -7.42 20.29
N HIS A 335 2.04 -8.09 20.01
CA HIS A 335 3.10 -8.36 20.98
C HIS A 335 4.22 -7.31 20.95
N GLY A 336 4.09 -6.27 20.13
CA GLY A 336 5.02 -5.14 20.08
C GLY A 336 6.22 -5.35 19.18
N ARG A 337 6.26 -6.43 18.40
CA ARG A 337 7.32 -6.60 17.40
C ARG A 337 6.98 -5.77 16.17
N ARG A 338 7.87 -4.83 15.83
CA ARG A 338 7.81 -4.06 14.59
C ARG A 338 7.97 -5.00 13.39
N LEU A 339 6.94 -5.09 12.56
CA LEU A 339 6.90 -5.92 11.36
C LEU A 339 7.59 -5.22 10.19
N TRP A 340 7.37 -3.92 10.06
CA TRP A 340 7.94 -3.08 9.01
C TRP A 340 7.93 -1.60 9.41
N HIS A 341 8.75 -0.81 8.71
CA HIS A 341 8.80 0.64 8.78
C HIS A 341 9.02 1.18 7.36
N ARG A 342 8.41 2.31 7.06
CA ARG A 342 8.54 3.02 5.79
C ARG A 342 8.41 4.52 6.04
N ASN A 343 9.23 5.31 5.37
CA ASN A 343 9.06 6.75 5.30
C ASN A 343 8.40 7.13 3.94
N LEU A 344 7.36 7.96 3.97
CA LEU A 344 6.63 8.44 2.78
C LEU A 344 7.17 9.77 2.24
N GLY A 345 8.26 10.28 2.82
CA GLY A 345 8.74 11.65 2.62
C GLY A 345 8.13 12.60 3.65
N LEU A 346 8.85 13.66 4.00
CA LEU A 346 8.32 14.69 4.89
C LEU A 346 7.09 15.35 4.23
N PRO A 347 5.92 15.41 4.91
CA PRO A 347 4.75 16.05 4.34
C PRO A 347 4.97 17.55 4.19
N ASP A 348 4.80 18.06 2.96
CA ASP A 348 4.67 19.50 2.73
C ASP A 348 3.28 19.95 3.20
N SER A 349 3.22 20.52 4.41
CA SER A 349 1.98 20.90 5.07
C SER A 349 2.18 22.13 5.95
N ALA A 350 1.24 23.08 5.87
CA ALA A 350 1.29 24.33 6.64
C ALA A 350 1.14 24.12 8.16
N TYR A 351 0.47 23.04 8.59
CA TYR A 351 0.11 22.80 9.99
C TYR A 351 0.81 21.57 10.60
N GLY A 352 1.56 20.80 9.81
CA GLY A 352 1.95 19.43 10.13
C GLY A 352 0.92 18.41 9.61
N TYR A 353 1.10 17.12 9.89
CA TYR A 353 0.25 16.05 9.34
C TYR A 353 -0.68 15.45 10.39
N ALA A 354 -1.99 15.45 10.10
CA ALA A 354 -3.04 15.05 11.04
C ALA A 354 -4.06 14.04 10.49
N CYS A 355 -3.89 13.53 9.26
CA CYS A 355 -4.79 12.51 8.71
C CYS A 355 -4.53 11.15 9.39
N SER A 356 -5.51 10.67 10.15
CA SER A 356 -5.41 9.37 10.81
C SER A 356 -5.50 8.21 9.81
N LEU A 357 -5.09 7.02 10.24
CA LEU A 357 -5.09 5.84 9.38
C LEU A 357 -6.49 5.20 9.25
N GLU A 358 -6.74 4.59 8.10
CA GLU A 358 -7.85 3.66 7.87
C GLU A 358 -7.31 2.26 7.59
N THR A 359 -8.17 1.27 7.80
CA THR A 359 -7.92 -0.11 7.39
C THR A 359 -9.08 -0.66 6.57
N PHE A 360 -8.76 -1.37 5.49
CA PHE A 360 -9.73 -2.15 4.73
C PHE A 360 -9.17 -3.54 4.50
N GLU A 361 -9.80 -4.55 5.09
CA GLU A 361 -9.28 -5.91 5.13
C GLU A 361 -7.83 -5.92 5.68
N ARG A 362 -6.86 -6.30 4.85
CA ARG A 362 -5.42 -6.30 5.18
C ARG A 362 -4.70 -4.99 4.80
N LEU A 363 -5.39 -4.03 4.21
CA LEU A 363 -4.79 -2.81 3.67
C LEU A 363 -4.81 -1.71 4.72
N VAL A 364 -3.73 -0.92 4.76
CA VAL A 364 -3.64 0.33 5.51
C VAL A 364 -3.80 1.48 4.53
N LEU A 365 -4.86 2.24 4.67
CA LEU A 365 -5.22 3.34 3.76
C LEU A 365 -4.76 4.67 4.36
N ILE A 366 -4.06 5.46 3.55
CA ILE A 366 -3.43 6.72 3.97
C ILE A 366 -3.79 7.80 2.95
N GLN A 367 -4.50 8.84 3.40
CA GLN A 367 -4.68 10.07 2.63
C GLN A 367 -3.48 10.98 2.91
N TYR A 368 -2.58 11.10 1.93
CA TYR A 368 -1.30 11.79 2.04
C TYR A 368 -1.27 12.99 1.08
N ASP A 369 -2.16 13.94 1.34
CA ASP A 369 -2.35 15.16 0.56
C ASP A 369 -1.39 16.24 1.05
N GLN A 370 -0.74 16.96 0.11
CA GLN A 370 0.42 17.80 0.37
C GLN A 370 0.52 19.00 -0.59
N GLY A 371 1.20 20.05 -0.12
CA GLY A 371 1.53 21.26 -0.87
C GLY A 371 0.30 22.07 -1.29
N ASP A 372 0.47 22.88 -2.33
CA ASP A 372 -0.57 23.77 -2.86
C ASP A 372 -1.37 23.16 -4.04
N GLY A 373 -1.14 21.88 -4.31
CA GLY A 373 -1.80 21.11 -5.37
C GLY A 373 -1.17 21.24 -6.76
N ARG A 374 -0.25 22.18 -7.00
CA ARG A 374 0.33 22.42 -8.34
C ARG A 374 1.41 21.42 -8.73
N ASP A 375 2.08 20.81 -7.76
CA ASP A 375 3.18 19.86 -8.01
C ASP A 375 2.73 18.38 -8.01
N GLY A 376 1.44 18.13 -7.78
CA GLY A 376 0.85 16.79 -7.85
C GLY A 376 1.51 15.80 -6.89
N HIS A 377 1.83 16.24 -5.67
CA HIS A 377 2.43 15.44 -4.59
C HIS A 377 1.41 14.59 -3.83
N SER A 378 0.14 15.00 -3.81
CA SER A 378 -0.94 14.35 -3.08
C SER A 378 -1.23 12.93 -3.56
N ARG A 379 -1.36 11.97 -2.63
CA ARG A 379 -1.57 10.55 -2.91
C ARG A 379 -2.56 9.94 -1.92
N VAL A 380 -3.42 9.03 -2.38
CA VAL A 380 -3.92 7.97 -1.50
C VAL A 380 -3.01 6.76 -1.63
N TYR A 381 -2.51 6.23 -0.53
CA TYR A 381 -1.80 4.96 -0.49
C TYR A 381 -2.66 3.87 0.12
N ALA A 382 -2.61 2.67 -0.45
CA ALA A 382 -2.92 1.44 0.28
C ALA A 382 -1.64 0.64 0.47
N LEU A 383 -1.25 0.44 1.72
CA LEU A 383 -0.12 -0.39 2.08
C LEU A 383 -0.60 -1.77 2.48
N ASP A 384 0.12 -2.80 2.06
CA ASP A 384 -0.07 -4.15 2.56
C ASP A 384 0.28 -4.22 4.06
N GLY A 385 -0.70 -4.49 4.91
CA GLY A 385 -0.53 -4.48 6.36
C GLY A 385 0.50 -5.48 6.90
N VAL A 386 0.84 -6.53 6.14
CA VAL A 386 1.87 -7.51 6.52
C VAL A 386 3.28 -7.01 6.22
N SER A 387 3.48 -6.36 5.06
CA SER A 387 4.82 -6.03 4.55
C SER A 387 5.15 -4.54 4.44
N GLY A 388 4.16 -3.65 4.58
CA GLY A 388 4.31 -2.20 4.42
C GLY A 388 4.51 -1.73 2.98
N ARG A 389 4.46 -2.65 2.00
CA ARG A 389 4.63 -2.34 0.57
C ARG A 389 3.35 -1.73 0.00
N THR A 390 3.47 -0.79 -0.92
CA THR A 390 2.32 -0.27 -1.67
C THR A 390 1.62 -1.42 -2.41
N ALA A 391 0.35 -1.65 -2.09
CA ALA A 391 -0.55 -2.51 -2.85
C ALA A 391 -1.10 -1.74 -4.05
N TRP A 392 -1.56 -0.51 -3.82
CA TRP A 392 -1.92 0.46 -4.85
C TRP A 392 -1.71 1.89 -4.32
N GLU A 393 -1.60 2.84 -5.24
CA GLU A 393 -1.61 4.27 -4.93
C GLU A 393 -2.42 5.02 -6.00
N ALA A 394 -3.08 6.11 -5.60
CA ALA A 394 -3.83 6.98 -6.49
C ALA A 394 -3.25 8.40 -6.42
N LYS A 395 -2.85 8.96 -7.57
CA LYS A 395 -2.43 10.36 -7.69
C LYS A 395 -3.64 11.28 -7.54
N ARG A 396 -3.45 12.36 -6.77
CA ARG A 396 -4.43 13.41 -6.54
C ARG A 396 -3.80 14.75 -6.95
N GLU A 397 -4.54 15.56 -7.68
CA GLU A 397 -4.09 16.88 -8.16
C GLU A 397 -4.86 17.95 -7.38
N LEU A 398 -4.52 18.05 -6.10
CA LEU A 398 -5.17 18.89 -5.10
C LEU A 398 -4.20 19.21 -3.95
N PRO A 399 -4.40 20.31 -3.20
CA PRO A 399 -3.55 20.73 -2.10
C PRO A 399 -3.66 19.81 -0.88
N SER A 400 -2.89 20.15 0.16
CA SER A 400 -2.96 19.56 1.49
C SER A 400 -4.38 19.49 2.05
N SER A 401 -4.62 18.43 2.84
CA SER A 401 -5.82 18.30 3.65
C SER A 401 -5.48 17.56 4.96
N TRP A 402 -6.33 17.71 5.97
CA TRP A 402 -6.19 17.12 7.29
C TRP A 402 -7.35 16.18 7.64
N THR A 403 -8.12 15.78 6.63
CA THR A 403 -9.30 14.92 6.81
C THR A 403 -8.88 13.46 6.93
N THR A 404 -9.42 12.77 7.94
CA THR A 404 -9.26 11.32 8.04
C THR A 404 -10.25 10.66 7.08
N PRO A 405 -9.82 9.78 6.17
CA PRO A 405 -10.73 9.11 5.25
C PRO A 405 -11.60 8.07 5.97
N VAL A 406 -12.69 7.64 5.34
CA VAL A 406 -13.58 6.60 5.87
C VAL A 406 -13.92 5.58 4.79
N VAL A 407 -13.94 4.30 5.16
CA VAL A 407 -14.54 3.26 4.32
C VAL A 407 -16.00 3.09 4.71
N VAL A 408 -16.89 3.30 3.76
CA VAL A 408 -18.34 3.20 3.94
C VAL A 408 -18.89 2.06 3.08
N ASP A 409 -19.89 1.34 3.59
CA ASP A 409 -20.62 0.37 2.79
C ASP A 409 -21.81 1.04 2.10
N VAL A 410 -21.87 0.91 0.77
CA VAL A 410 -22.99 1.40 -0.04
C VAL A 410 -23.61 0.22 -0.77
N ALA A 411 -24.66 -0.35 -0.19
CA ALA A 411 -25.38 -1.50 -0.73
C ALA A 411 -24.47 -2.72 -0.98
N GLY A 412 -23.64 -3.07 0.00
CA GLY A 412 -22.70 -4.19 -0.05
C GLY A 412 -21.42 -3.91 -0.85
N LYS A 413 -21.18 -2.64 -1.23
CA LYS A 413 -19.97 -2.22 -1.94
C LYS A 413 -19.20 -1.23 -1.08
N PRO A 414 -18.00 -1.59 -0.62
CA PRO A 414 -17.17 -0.68 0.16
C PRO A 414 -16.62 0.45 -0.72
N GLN A 415 -16.62 1.66 -0.20
CA GLN A 415 -16.08 2.86 -0.84
C GLN A 415 -15.21 3.62 0.15
N LEU A 416 -13.96 3.93 -0.22
CA LEU A 416 -13.09 4.84 0.53
C LEU A 416 -13.45 6.28 0.17
N ILE A 417 -13.97 7.04 1.12
CA ILE A 417 -14.30 8.46 0.96
C ILE A 417 -13.15 9.31 1.49
N THR A 418 -12.73 10.26 0.65
CA THR A 418 -11.70 11.27 0.95
C THR A 418 -12.28 12.66 0.70
N VAL A 419 -11.80 13.65 1.45
CA VAL A 419 -12.28 15.04 1.37
C VAL A 419 -11.07 15.97 1.32
N ALA A 420 -10.89 16.69 0.22
CA ALA A 420 -9.83 17.67 0.06
C ALA A 420 -10.27 18.76 -0.92
N ASP A 421 -9.63 19.92 -0.96
CA ASP A 421 -10.06 21.01 -1.84
C ASP A 421 -9.85 20.64 -3.33
N PRO A 422 -10.84 20.72 -4.23
CA PRO A 422 -12.25 21.08 -4.01
C PRO A 422 -13.21 19.87 -3.93
N PHE A 423 -12.66 18.65 -3.90
CA PHE A 423 -13.39 17.41 -4.10
C PHE A 423 -13.71 16.60 -2.83
N VAL A 424 -14.92 16.06 -2.80
CA VAL A 424 -15.19 14.78 -2.13
C VAL A 424 -15.03 13.67 -3.18
N VAL A 425 -14.18 12.69 -2.90
CA VAL A 425 -13.87 11.60 -3.85
C VAL A 425 -14.05 10.24 -3.19
N ALA A 426 -14.72 9.33 -3.90
CA ALA A 426 -14.83 7.93 -3.55
C ALA A 426 -13.92 7.06 -4.41
N TYR A 427 -13.19 6.16 -3.77
CA TYR A 427 -12.38 5.12 -4.40
C TYR A 427 -12.88 3.74 -4.01
N ASN A 428 -12.64 2.74 -4.87
CA ASN A 428 -12.69 1.35 -4.45
C ASN A 428 -11.47 1.09 -3.54
N PRO A 429 -11.67 0.73 -2.26
CA PRO A 429 -10.56 0.53 -1.32
C PRO A 429 -9.66 -0.67 -1.68
N ALA A 430 -10.14 -1.62 -2.48
CA ALA A 430 -9.37 -2.80 -2.86
C ALA A 430 -8.29 -2.52 -3.92
N ASP A 431 -8.55 -1.60 -4.86
CA ASP A 431 -7.69 -1.36 -6.02
C ASP A 431 -7.35 0.13 -6.28
N GLY A 432 -7.93 1.06 -5.51
CA GLY A 432 -7.69 2.48 -5.64
C GLY A 432 -8.37 3.13 -6.83
N LYS A 433 -9.23 2.40 -7.56
CA LYS A 433 -9.96 2.97 -8.70
C LYS A 433 -10.97 4.00 -8.20
N GLU A 434 -10.90 5.21 -8.75
CA GLU A 434 -11.92 6.22 -8.49
C GLU A 434 -13.29 5.76 -8.99
N LEU A 435 -14.29 5.88 -8.12
CA LEU A 435 -15.68 5.54 -8.40
C LEU A 435 -16.44 6.79 -8.84
N TRP A 436 -16.42 7.83 -8.01
CA TRP A 436 -17.05 9.11 -8.28
C TRP A 436 -16.33 10.25 -7.55
N ARG A 437 -16.54 11.48 -8.02
CA ARG A 437 -16.07 12.71 -7.37
C ARG A 437 -17.14 13.81 -7.43
N ALA A 438 -17.15 14.70 -6.45
CA ALA A 438 -17.99 15.89 -6.41
C ALA A 438 -17.13 17.12 -6.05
N ASP A 439 -17.15 18.13 -6.91
CA ASP A 439 -16.55 19.46 -6.67
C ASP A 439 -17.54 20.29 -5.82
N CYS A 440 -17.34 20.29 -4.50
CA CYS A 440 -18.34 20.85 -3.59
C CYS A 440 -17.81 21.36 -2.25
N VAL A 441 -16.51 21.25 -1.99
CA VAL A 441 -15.85 21.75 -0.78
C VAL A 441 -14.65 22.61 -1.19
N GLY A 442 -14.00 23.30 -0.26
CA GLY A 442 -12.80 24.08 -0.56
C GLY A 442 -12.12 24.65 0.68
N GLY A 443 -10.89 25.14 0.52
CA GLY A 443 -10.07 25.65 1.61
C GLY A 443 -9.43 24.54 2.47
N ASP A 444 -9.03 24.90 3.70
CA ASP A 444 -8.37 23.99 4.62
C ASP A 444 -9.38 23.06 5.29
N LEU A 445 -9.35 21.77 4.92
CA LEU A 445 -10.34 20.78 5.34
C LEU A 445 -9.75 19.86 6.41
N ALA A 446 -10.36 19.84 7.60
CA ALA A 446 -9.99 18.99 8.73
C ALA A 446 -11.07 17.98 9.15
N PRO A 447 -12.39 18.32 9.16
CA PRO A 447 -13.42 17.38 9.56
C PRO A 447 -13.47 16.11 8.67
N SER A 448 -13.60 14.95 9.30
CA SER A 448 -13.76 13.68 8.59
C SER A 448 -15.21 13.52 8.12
N PRO A 449 -15.45 12.99 6.91
CA PRO A 449 -16.80 12.72 6.45
C PRO A 449 -17.44 11.55 7.22
N ILE A 450 -18.78 11.50 7.22
CA ILE A 450 -19.53 10.36 7.77
C ILE A 450 -20.59 9.86 6.79
N LEU A 451 -21.01 8.59 6.93
CA LEU A 451 -22.20 8.06 6.28
C LEU A 451 -23.38 8.13 7.26
N ALA A 452 -24.43 8.87 6.91
CA ALA A 452 -25.65 8.99 7.71
C ALA A 452 -26.88 9.03 6.80
N GLY A 453 -27.92 8.26 7.13
CA GLY A 453 -29.15 8.20 6.31
C GLY A 453 -28.93 7.80 4.84
N GLY A 454 -27.86 7.06 4.56
CA GLY A 454 -27.46 6.71 3.19
C GLY A 454 -26.80 7.83 2.39
N LEU A 455 -26.44 8.95 3.05
CA LEU A 455 -25.74 10.10 2.47
C LEU A 455 -24.33 10.20 3.06
N VAL A 456 -23.37 10.54 2.22
CA VAL A 456 -22.05 11.00 2.67
C VAL A 456 -22.18 12.47 3.05
N LEU A 457 -21.91 12.78 4.31
CA LEU A 457 -21.90 14.15 4.83
C LEU A 457 -20.45 14.61 4.96
N ALA A 458 -20.11 15.69 4.26
CA ALA A 458 -18.79 16.32 4.31
C ALA A 458 -18.93 17.77 4.77
N VAL A 459 -17.99 18.24 5.59
CA VAL A 459 -17.98 19.61 6.12
C VAL A 459 -16.88 20.40 5.45
N GLN A 460 -17.25 21.55 4.89
CA GLN A 460 -16.35 22.62 4.53
C GLN A 460 -16.35 23.66 5.65
N PRO A 461 -15.24 23.79 6.40
CA PRO A 461 -15.11 24.74 7.50
C PRO A 461 -15.65 26.13 7.19
N TYR A 462 -16.41 26.69 8.14
CA TYR A 462 -16.98 28.06 8.10
C TYR A 462 -17.92 28.37 6.92
N ALA A 463 -18.24 27.40 6.06
CA ALA A 463 -18.99 27.65 4.84
C ALA A 463 -20.23 26.76 4.73
N GLN A 464 -20.06 25.44 4.68
CA GLN A 464 -21.19 24.54 4.43
C GLN A 464 -20.92 23.09 4.87
N MET A 465 -21.99 22.38 5.23
CA MET A 465 -22.06 20.93 5.18
C MET A 465 -22.76 20.50 3.89
N VAL A 466 -22.19 19.54 3.17
CA VAL A 466 -22.72 19.02 1.92
C VAL A 466 -23.12 17.55 2.10
N ALA A 467 -24.34 17.22 1.71
CA ALA A 467 -24.82 15.84 1.68
C ALA A 467 -24.83 15.29 0.26
N ILE A 468 -24.16 14.16 0.06
CA ILE A 468 -23.90 13.55 -1.24
C ILE A 468 -24.50 12.15 -1.24
N LYS A 469 -25.29 11.83 -2.27
CA LYS A 469 -25.73 10.45 -2.53
C LYS A 469 -24.50 9.67 -3.02
N PRO A 470 -24.01 8.65 -2.29
CA PRO A 470 -22.76 7.95 -2.63
C PRO A 470 -22.98 6.88 -3.73
N THR A 471 -23.82 7.20 -4.68
CA THR A 471 -24.16 6.42 -5.86
C THR A 471 -23.64 7.13 -7.11
N GLY A 472 -23.65 6.46 -8.25
CA GLY A 472 -23.17 7.05 -9.51
C GLY A 472 -21.73 6.69 -9.84
N GLN A 473 -21.23 7.28 -10.92
CA GLN A 473 -19.88 7.06 -11.45
C GLN A 473 -19.35 8.35 -12.09
N GLY A 474 -18.04 8.60 -11.95
CA GLY A 474 -17.37 9.78 -12.52
C GLY A 474 -17.72 11.08 -11.76
N ASP A 475 -17.77 12.20 -12.48
CA ASP A 475 -18.15 13.48 -11.89
C ASP A 475 -19.66 13.52 -11.60
N VAL A 476 -20.00 13.59 -10.32
CA VAL A 476 -21.39 13.60 -9.82
C VAL A 476 -21.81 14.95 -9.24
N THR A 477 -20.99 15.99 -9.41
CA THR A 477 -21.17 17.33 -8.82
C THR A 477 -22.57 17.91 -9.03
N LYS A 478 -23.13 17.75 -10.23
CA LYS A 478 -24.45 18.33 -10.59
C LYS A 478 -25.62 17.40 -10.30
N THR A 479 -25.38 16.14 -9.97
CA THR A 479 -26.41 15.09 -10.00
C THR A 479 -26.64 14.42 -8.64
N HIS A 480 -25.65 14.41 -7.75
CA HIS A 480 -25.72 13.64 -6.50
C HIS A 480 -25.64 14.47 -5.22
N ILE A 481 -25.51 15.79 -5.31
CA ILE A 481 -25.73 16.67 -4.15
C ILE A 481 -27.21 16.59 -3.76
N ALA A 482 -27.49 16.08 -2.57
CA ALA A 482 -28.84 15.96 -2.03
C ALA A 482 -29.31 17.28 -1.43
N TRP A 483 -28.48 17.90 -0.60
CA TRP A 483 -28.73 19.17 0.05
C TRP A 483 -27.43 19.77 0.59
N LYS A 484 -27.50 21.04 0.99
CA LYS A 484 -26.42 21.80 1.63
C LYS A 484 -26.98 22.56 2.83
N ALA A 485 -26.16 22.75 3.85
CA ALA A 485 -26.47 23.55 5.03
C ALA A 485 -25.30 24.50 5.32
N GLU A 486 -25.57 25.75 5.69
CA GLU A 486 -24.55 26.81 5.74
C GLU A 486 -24.39 27.44 7.13
N ASP A 487 -25.32 27.20 8.06
CA ASP A 487 -25.27 27.79 9.40
C ASP A 487 -24.53 26.90 10.41
N GLY A 488 -23.80 27.50 11.35
CA GLY A 488 -23.21 26.78 12.50
C GLY A 488 -22.30 25.61 12.10
N ILE A 489 -21.46 25.83 11.09
CA ILE A 489 -20.55 24.85 10.49
C ILE A 489 -19.19 24.88 11.21
N PRO A 490 -18.68 23.72 11.67
CA PRO A 490 -17.48 23.66 12.50
C PRO A 490 -16.21 23.76 11.66
N ASP A 491 -15.12 24.12 12.32
CA ASP A 491 -13.78 24.25 11.75
C ASP A 491 -12.99 22.93 11.65
N ILE A 492 -12.90 22.15 12.73
CA ILE A 492 -12.08 20.92 12.79
C ILE A 492 -12.86 19.69 13.28
N CYS A 493 -13.91 19.88 14.06
CA CYS A 493 -14.65 18.77 14.64
C CYS A 493 -15.48 18.05 13.58
N SER A 494 -15.39 16.72 13.58
CA SER A 494 -16.13 15.86 12.66
C SER A 494 -17.59 15.67 13.11
N PRO A 495 -18.56 15.63 12.19
CA PRO A 495 -19.97 15.41 12.52
C PRO A 495 -20.21 14.03 13.17
N VAL A 496 -21.33 13.91 13.89
CA VAL A 496 -21.89 12.62 14.36
C VAL A 496 -23.38 12.57 14.09
N SER A 497 -23.96 11.39 13.87
CA SER A 497 -25.38 11.24 13.56
C SER A 497 -26.02 10.07 14.28
N ASP A 498 -27.28 10.23 14.67
CA ASP A 498 -28.16 9.16 15.19
C ASP A 498 -28.99 8.49 14.06
N GLY A 499 -28.73 8.85 12.80
CA GLY A 499 -29.46 8.39 11.62
C GLY A 499 -30.65 9.27 11.23
N THR A 500 -31.21 10.04 12.16
CA THR A 500 -32.30 11.01 11.92
C THR A 500 -31.79 12.44 11.92
N HIS A 501 -30.89 12.75 12.85
CA HIS A 501 -30.24 14.02 13.05
C HIS A 501 -28.73 13.89 12.84
N VAL A 502 -28.10 14.97 12.38
CA VAL A 502 -26.65 15.15 12.38
C VAL A 502 -26.31 16.33 13.28
N TYR A 503 -25.33 16.11 14.15
CA TYR A 503 -24.88 17.07 15.15
C TYR A 503 -23.49 17.55 14.78
N LEU A 504 -23.36 18.87 14.68
CA LEU A 504 -22.11 19.58 14.47
C LEU A 504 -21.72 20.27 15.77
N LEU A 505 -20.41 20.32 16.03
CA LEU A 505 -19.84 20.98 17.20
C LEU A 505 -18.70 21.87 16.73
N ASP A 506 -18.90 23.18 16.77
CA ASP A 506 -17.84 24.14 16.50
C ASP A 506 -16.84 24.22 17.66
N THR A 507 -15.59 24.61 17.39
CA THR A 507 -14.56 24.70 18.43
C THR A 507 -14.84 25.76 19.47
N GLU A 508 -15.66 26.78 19.18
CA GLU A 508 -16.12 27.78 20.14
C GLU A 508 -17.39 27.33 20.90
N GLY A 509 -17.82 26.08 20.72
CA GLY A 509 -18.87 25.45 21.51
C GLY A 509 -20.29 25.64 20.99
N LEU A 510 -20.46 26.12 19.76
CA LEU A 510 -21.75 26.11 19.07
C LEU A 510 -22.10 24.69 18.62
N ILE A 511 -23.20 24.15 19.13
CA ILE A 511 -23.79 22.90 18.69
C ILE A 511 -24.91 23.21 17.70
N THR A 512 -24.86 22.59 16.54
CA THR A 512 -25.89 22.72 15.50
C THR A 512 -26.46 21.36 15.16
N CYS A 513 -27.78 21.23 15.16
CA CYS A 513 -28.48 20.02 14.78
C CYS A 513 -29.24 20.22 13.48
N TYR A 514 -29.07 19.28 12.54
CA TYR A 514 -29.76 19.25 11.25
C TYR A 514 -30.49 17.92 11.07
N ALA A 515 -31.64 17.95 10.40
CA ALA A 515 -32.30 16.73 9.94
C ALA A 515 -31.51 16.11 8.78
N VAL A 516 -31.15 14.83 8.89
CA VAL A 516 -30.35 14.11 7.88
C VAL A 516 -31.10 14.00 6.54
N ALA A 517 -32.43 13.89 6.59
CA ALA A 517 -33.26 13.66 5.42
C ALA A 517 -33.21 14.81 4.40
N ASP A 518 -33.17 16.06 4.87
CA ASP A 518 -33.32 17.24 4.00
C ASP A 518 -32.40 18.42 4.36
N GLY A 519 -31.53 18.27 5.36
CA GLY A 519 -30.58 19.31 5.75
C GLY A 519 -31.22 20.52 6.45
N LYS A 520 -32.48 20.43 6.90
CA LYS A 520 -33.11 21.53 7.65
C LYS A 520 -32.53 21.63 9.05
N LYS A 521 -32.19 22.86 9.45
CA LYS A 521 -31.77 23.16 10.81
C LYS A 521 -32.90 22.88 11.79
N VAL A 522 -32.58 22.14 12.85
CA VAL A 522 -33.51 21.74 13.91
C VAL A 522 -33.34 22.63 15.13
N TYR A 523 -32.11 22.76 15.62
CA TYR A 523 -31.77 23.69 16.71
C TYR A 523 -30.29 24.09 16.68
N GLU A 524 -29.98 25.15 17.42
CA GLU A 524 -28.62 25.56 17.78
C GLU A 524 -28.53 25.79 19.30
N HIS A 525 -27.38 25.52 19.89
CA HIS A 525 -27.12 25.78 21.30
C HIS A 525 -25.65 26.09 21.56
N GLU A 526 -25.35 27.11 22.35
CA GLU A 526 -23.98 27.50 22.69
C GLU A 526 -23.59 26.96 24.07
N ILE A 527 -22.52 26.16 24.11
CA ILE A 527 -21.82 25.81 25.33
C ILE A 527 -20.60 26.72 25.44
N LYS A 528 -20.48 27.46 26.54
CA LYS A 528 -19.37 28.39 26.79
C LYS A 528 -18.05 27.70 27.18
N GLU A 529 -17.56 26.84 26.31
CA GLU A 529 -16.28 26.14 26.41
C GLU A 529 -15.67 25.95 25.02
N SER A 530 -14.36 25.70 24.97
CA SER A 530 -13.69 25.36 23.73
C SER A 530 -13.58 23.85 23.55
N PHE A 531 -13.70 23.40 22.30
CA PHE A 531 -13.65 22.00 21.91
C PHE A 531 -12.53 21.77 20.90
N ARG A 532 -12.02 20.55 20.86
CA ARG A 532 -11.05 20.06 19.85
C ARG A 532 -11.34 18.59 19.53
N ALA A 533 -11.78 17.84 20.54
CA ALA A 533 -12.33 16.50 20.37
C ALA A 533 -13.67 16.55 19.64
N SER A 534 -13.83 15.69 18.64
CA SER A 534 -15.07 15.59 17.88
C SER A 534 -16.16 14.87 18.69
N PRO A 535 -17.44 15.24 18.51
CA PRO A 535 -18.57 14.69 19.25
C PRO A 535 -18.72 13.18 19.03
N SER A 536 -19.22 12.47 20.03
CA SER A 536 -19.53 11.04 19.94
C SER A 536 -20.97 10.73 20.35
N LEU A 537 -21.56 9.70 19.75
CA LEU A 537 -22.90 9.21 20.07
C LEU A 537 -22.79 7.84 20.74
N VAL A 538 -23.44 7.70 21.88
CA VAL A 538 -23.49 6.46 22.66
C VAL A 538 -24.93 6.19 23.08
N GLY A 539 -25.53 5.17 22.48
CA GLY A 539 -26.97 4.93 22.63
C GLY A 539 -27.77 6.16 22.15
N ASP A 540 -28.49 6.79 23.07
CA ASP A 540 -29.30 7.99 22.84
C ASP A 540 -28.64 9.29 23.35
N LYS A 541 -27.33 9.25 23.65
CA LYS A 541 -26.60 10.37 24.27
C LYS A 541 -25.42 10.83 23.44
N LEU A 542 -25.25 12.13 23.38
CA LEU A 542 -24.09 12.81 22.80
C LEU A 542 -23.08 13.12 23.90
N TYR A 543 -21.81 12.91 23.58
CA TYR A 543 -20.66 13.15 24.44
C TYR A 543 -19.78 14.20 23.78
N PHE A 544 -19.66 15.38 24.40
CA PHE A 544 -18.82 16.48 23.95
C PHE A 544 -17.71 16.73 24.96
N LEU A 545 -16.46 16.54 24.56
CA LEU A 545 -15.31 16.71 25.45
C LEU A 545 -14.62 18.04 25.17
N SER A 546 -14.69 18.95 26.13
CA SER A 546 -14.01 20.24 26.02
C SER A 546 -12.50 20.09 26.14
N HIS A 547 -11.78 21.08 25.62
CA HIS A 547 -10.33 21.21 25.72
C HIS A 547 -9.83 21.12 27.18
N LYS A 548 -10.60 21.67 28.14
CA LYS A 548 -10.28 21.62 29.58
C LYS A 548 -10.55 20.26 30.24
N GLY A 549 -10.99 19.26 29.47
CA GLY A 549 -11.34 17.94 29.97
C GLY A 549 -12.68 17.87 30.69
N VAL A 550 -13.67 18.69 30.29
CA VAL A 550 -15.04 18.58 30.78
C VAL A 550 -15.88 17.85 29.73
N MET A 551 -16.40 16.68 30.08
CA MET A 551 -17.32 15.91 29.25
C MET A 551 -18.75 16.39 29.52
N TYR A 552 -19.38 16.95 28.51
CA TYR A 552 -20.81 17.28 28.48
C TYR A 552 -21.58 16.10 27.91
N ILE A 553 -22.61 15.67 28.64
CA ILE A 553 -23.50 14.58 28.22
C ILE A 553 -24.85 15.19 27.90
N VAL A 554 -25.30 15.01 26.68
CA VAL A 554 -26.50 15.66 26.14
C VAL A 554 -27.41 14.59 25.55
N GLN A 555 -28.72 14.72 25.71
CA GLN A 555 -29.67 13.83 25.05
C GLN A 555 -29.64 14.09 23.54
N ALA A 556 -29.49 13.04 22.73
CA ALA A 556 -29.71 13.13 21.29
C ALA A 556 -31.21 13.32 21.00
N GLY A 557 -31.54 14.21 20.06
CA GLY A 557 -32.91 14.47 19.64
C GLY A 557 -33.08 15.80 18.94
N SER A 558 -34.31 16.29 18.93
CA SER A 558 -34.72 17.52 18.24
C SER A 558 -34.58 18.79 19.10
N GLU A 559 -34.04 18.70 20.31
CA GLU A 559 -33.79 19.82 21.20
C GLU A 559 -32.51 19.59 22.02
N TYR A 560 -31.85 20.67 22.44
CA TYR A 560 -30.74 20.57 23.37
C TYR A 560 -31.24 20.26 24.78
N LYS A 561 -30.80 19.13 25.35
CA LYS A 561 -31.06 18.77 26.73
C LYS A 561 -29.81 18.19 27.38
N GLU A 562 -29.11 19.01 28.16
CA GLU A 562 -27.97 18.58 28.97
C GLU A 562 -28.44 17.61 30.06
N LEU A 563 -27.77 16.47 30.17
CA LEU A 563 -28.01 15.42 31.15
C LEU A 563 -27.02 15.49 32.32
N GLY A 564 -25.81 15.99 32.07
CA GLY A 564 -24.80 16.16 33.10
C GLY A 564 -23.43 16.52 32.55
N LYS A 565 -22.49 16.74 33.48
CA LYS A 565 -21.08 17.02 33.18
C LYS A 565 -20.17 16.15 34.04
N CYS A 566 -19.02 15.78 33.48
CA CYS A 566 -18.00 15.03 34.19
C CYS A 566 -16.62 15.65 33.92
N GLU A 567 -15.77 15.77 34.95
CA GLU A 567 -14.46 16.42 34.83
C GLU A 567 -13.33 15.40 34.82
N LEU A 568 -12.44 15.44 33.83
CA LEU A 568 -11.23 14.60 33.73
C LEU A 568 -10.11 15.06 34.67
N GLY A 569 -10.11 16.34 35.02
CA GLY A 569 -9.06 16.97 35.83
C GLY A 569 -7.77 17.23 35.06
N GLU A 570 -7.81 17.18 33.73
CA GLU A 570 -6.69 17.38 32.83
C GLU A 570 -7.21 17.78 31.44
N GLU A 571 -6.43 18.60 30.71
CA GLU A 571 -6.74 18.97 29.32
C GLU A 571 -6.81 17.75 28.40
N CYS A 572 -7.66 17.84 27.38
CA CYS A 572 -7.87 16.75 26.44
C CYS A 572 -8.18 17.29 25.04
N PHE A 573 -7.46 16.75 24.05
CA PHE A 573 -7.65 17.06 22.63
C PHE A 573 -8.25 15.88 21.85
N ALA A 574 -8.08 14.67 22.39
CA ALA A 574 -8.44 13.43 21.73
C ALA A 574 -9.93 13.11 21.86
N SER A 575 -10.50 12.51 20.80
CA SER A 575 -11.86 11.98 20.89
C SER A 575 -11.89 10.70 21.74
N PRO A 576 -12.96 10.45 22.51
CA PRO A 576 -13.09 9.21 23.28
C PRO A 576 -13.17 7.97 22.41
N ALA A 577 -12.73 6.86 22.99
CA ALA A 577 -13.04 5.52 22.50
C ALA A 577 -13.98 4.81 23.48
N PHE A 578 -14.91 4.03 22.93
CA PHE A 578 -15.92 3.31 23.71
C PHE A 578 -15.80 1.81 23.43
N ALA A 579 -15.66 1.02 24.48
CA ALA A 579 -15.64 -0.44 24.38
C ALA A 579 -16.04 -1.06 25.73
N ASP A 580 -16.77 -2.17 25.70
CA ASP A 580 -17.14 -2.96 26.88
C ASP A 580 -17.78 -2.13 28.03
N GLY A 581 -18.65 -1.18 27.67
CA GLY A 581 -19.32 -0.30 28.64
C GLY A 581 -18.37 0.69 29.34
N ARG A 582 -17.20 0.94 28.75
CA ARG A 582 -16.18 1.86 29.28
C ARG A 582 -15.87 2.97 28.29
N ILE A 583 -15.35 4.07 28.84
CA ILE A 583 -14.81 5.18 28.07
C ILE A 583 -13.29 5.20 28.27
N TYR A 584 -12.56 5.18 27.17
CA TYR A 584 -11.11 5.34 27.15
C TYR A 584 -10.76 6.73 26.64
N LEU A 585 -10.00 7.48 27.43
CA LEU A 585 -9.65 8.88 27.14
C LEU A 585 -8.16 9.13 27.27
N ARG A 586 -7.59 9.76 26.25
CA ARG A 586 -6.22 10.31 26.29
C ARG A 586 -6.28 11.77 26.73
N GLY A 587 -5.96 12.04 27.98
CA GLY A 587 -5.63 13.40 28.45
C GLY A 587 -4.21 13.81 28.03
N ALA A 588 -3.81 15.03 28.38
CA ALA A 588 -2.49 15.56 28.06
C ALA A 588 -1.32 14.71 28.60
N LYS A 589 -1.46 14.14 29.81
CA LYS A 589 -0.42 13.34 30.49
C LYS A 589 -0.83 11.89 30.76
N HIS A 590 -2.12 11.57 30.76
CA HIS A 590 -2.59 10.24 31.17
C HIS A 590 -3.61 9.63 30.21
N LEU A 591 -3.60 8.30 30.14
CA LEU A 591 -4.67 7.48 29.61
C LEU A 591 -5.60 7.09 30.76
N TYR A 592 -6.89 7.27 30.55
CA TYR A 592 -7.94 6.97 31.53
C TYR A 592 -8.83 5.83 31.03
N CYS A 593 -9.27 4.98 31.95
CA CYS A 593 -10.42 4.11 31.76
C CYS A 593 -11.50 4.48 32.75
N ILE A 594 -12.62 4.92 32.22
CA ILE A 594 -13.81 5.33 32.97
C ILE A 594 -14.85 4.23 32.80
N GLY A 595 -15.42 3.79 33.91
CA GLY A 595 -16.29 2.62 33.94
C GLY A 595 -16.90 2.41 35.32
N SER A 596 -17.88 1.53 35.39
CA SER A 596 -18.36 0.98 36.64
C SER A 596 -17.61 -0.32 36.95
N VAL A 597 -17.32 -0.60 38.22
CA VAL A 597 -16.85 -1.92 38.63
C VAL A 597 -18.01 -2.91 38.44
N PRO A 598 -17.85 -4.01 37.68
CA PRO A 598 -18.92 -4.99 37.51
C PRO A 598 -19.39 -5.51 38.86
N ALA A 599 -20.71 -5.59 39.07
CA ALA A 599 -21.32 -6.06 40.32
C ALA A 599 -20.93 -7.51 40.71
N SER A 600 -20.33 -8.27 39.80
CA SER A 600 -19.82 -9.63 40.08
C SER A 600 -18.45 -9.65 40.77
N ALA A 601 -17.71 -8.53 40.82
CA ALA A 601 -16.43 -8.46 41.52
C ALA A 601 -16.57 -8.24 43.04
N THR A 602 -17.75 -7.85 43.51
CA THR A 602 -18.06 -7.63 44.93
C THR A 602 -18.56 -8.88 45.66
N SER A 603 -18.72 -10.03 44.99
CA SER A 603 -19.18 -11.28 45.63
C SER A 603 -18.06 -12.24 46.06
N GLU A 604 -16.79 -11.98 45.73
CA GLU A 604 -15.66 -12.83 46.18
C GLU A 604 -14.96 -12.28 47.44
N THR A 605 -15.47 -11.22 48.04
CA THR A 605 -15.00 -10.72 49.34
C THR A 605 -16.17 -10.48 50.28
N LYS A 606 -16.76 -11.59 50.76
CA LYS A 606 -17.51 -11.61 52.02
C LYS A 606 -17.26 -12.90 52.78
#